data_AF-A0A496QM65-F1
#
_entry.id   AF-A0A496QM65-F1
#
_cell.length_a   1.000
_cell.length_b   1.000
_cell.length_c   1.000
_cell.angle_alpha   90.00
_cell.angle_beta   90.00
_cell.angle_gamma   90.00
#
_symmetry.space_group_name_H-M   'P 1'
#
loop_
_entity.id
_entity.type
_entity.pdbx_description
1 polymer ?
#
loop_
_entity_poly.entity_id
_entity_poly.type
_entity_poly.pdbx_seq_one_letter_code
_entity_poly.pdbx_strand_id
1 'polypeptide(L)'
;MTHIKSALEIALEKTENVKSDRETLEAHNLKQEGRRIASRYLNNPDDPEASITKHLKQYDREKATMVKEGIFQTMVANISIPHNESQISRIDVIERALSLLINDKRALSHIVKQLKQFFHQYLQNREQVRQTLEERFKPKLREKERELSKRLGVEVQLDISQEPEFAANLKQNLVKLEERYQEVLNQAKTEIEKLFKA
;
A
#
# COMPACT_ATOMS: atom_id res chain seq x y z
N MET A 1 -8.25 27.69 45.04
CA MET A 1 -9.46 28.50 44.79
C MET A 1 -9.95 28.19 43.39
N THR A 2 -11.10 27.54 43.26
CA THR A 2 -11.71 27.16 41.97
C THR A 2 -12.49 28.35 41.43
N HIS A 3 -12.00 28.96 40.34
CA HIS A 3 -12.69 30.05 39.66
C HIS A 3 -13.98 29.51 39.02
N ILE A 4 -15.13 30.04 39.43
CA ILE A 4 -16.41 29.78 38.77
C ILE A 4 -16.42 30.62 37.49
N LYS A 5 -16.39 29.96 36.33
CA LYS A 5 -16.40 30.63 35.02
C LYS A 5 -17.70 31.43 34.84
N SER A 6 -17.59 32.61 34.24
CA SER A 6 -18.74 33.46 33.92
C SER A 6 -19.61 32.81 32.83
N ALA A 7 -20.92 33.04 32.87
CA ALA A 7 -21.85 32.55 31.85
C ALA A 7 -21.46 32.99 30.42
N LEU A 8 -20.79 34.14 30.28
CA LEU A 8 -20.24 34.65 29.01
C LEU A 8 -19.04 33.80 28.52
N GLU A 9 -18.15 33.42 29.43
CA GLU A 9 -16.98 32.58 29.10
C GLU A 9 -17.42 31.17 28.68
N ILE A 10 -18.42 30.60 29.38
CA ILE A 10 -19.00 29.31 29.01
C ILE A 10 -19.68 29.38 27.64
N ALA A 11 -20.35 30.49 27.33
CA ALA A 11 -20.98 30.69 26.02
C ALA A 11 -19.92 30.82 24.90
N LEU A 12 -18.83 31.56 25.14
CA LEU A 12 -17.73 31.71 24.18
C LEU A 12 -17.03 30.37 23.93
N GLU A 13 -16.67 29.62 24.97
CA GLU A 13 -16.07 28.28 24.85
C GLU A 13 -16.98 27.32 24.07
N LYS A 14 -18.30 27.33 24.34
CA LYS A 14 -19.25 26.50 23.58
C LYS A 14 -19.33 26.91 22.10
N THR A 15 -19.28 28.20 21.78
CA THR A 15 -19.29 28.66 20.38
C THR A 15 -17.99 28.34 19.64
N GLU A 16 -16.86 28.40 20.32
CA GLU A 16 -15.55 28.05 19.78
C GLU A 16 -15.46 26.54 19.52
N ASN A 17 -15.92 25.72 20.46
CA ASN A 17 -16.01 24.26 20.28
C ASN A 17 -16.92 23.88 19.10
N VAL A 18 -18.10 24.49 18.96
CA VAL A 18 -19.03 24.21 17.85
C VAL A 18 -18.48 24.67 16.49
N LYS A 19 -17.71 25.77 16.44
CA LYS A 19 -17.04 26.21 15.21
C LYS A 19 -15.90 25.25 14.83
N SER A 20 -15.08 24.86 15.80
CA SER A 20 -14.03 23.85 15.63
C SER A 20 -14.59 22.51 15.14
N ASP A 21 -15.72 22.05 15.70
CA ASP A 21 -16.40 20.83 15.26
C ASP A 21 -16.90 20.91 13.81
N ARG A 22 -17.37 22.08 13.37
CA ARG A 22 -17.81 22.28 11.97
C ARG A 22 -16.65 22.32 10.99
N GLU A 23 -15.59 23.05 11.32
CA GLU A 23 -14.39 23.14 10.47
C GLU A 23 -13.68 21.79 10.36
N THR A 24 -13.58 21.04 11.46
CA THR A 24 -13.02 19.68 11.46
C THR A 24 -13.89 18.69 10.69
N LEU A 25 -15.22 18.80 10.78
CA LEU A 25 -16.13 17.98 9.98
C LEU A 25 -16.04 18.30 8.48
N GLU A 26 -15.97 19.58 8.12
CA GLU A 26 -15.78 20.01 6.73
C GLU A 26 -14.43 19.50 6.18
N ALA A 27 -13.37 19.62 6.97
CA ALA A 27 -12.05 19.07 6.65
C ALA A 27 -12.09 17.57 6.38
N HIS A 28 -12.75 16.82 7.25
CA HIS A 28 -12.92 15.39 7.09
C HIS A 28 -13.68 15.06 5.81
N ASN A 29 -14.78 15.77 5.51
CA ASN A 29 -15.59 15.56 4.31
C ASN A 29 -14.80 15.84 3.03
N LEU A 30 -14.00 16.92 3.00
CA LEU A 30 -13.14 17.25 1.86
C LEU A 30 -12.06 16.20 1.63
N LYS A 31 -11.43 15.68 2.70
CA LYS A 31 -10.50 14.55 2.59
C LYS A 31 -11.19 13.31 2.05
N GLN A 32 -12.40 12.99 2.52
CA GLN A 32 -13.18 11.86 2.01
C GLN A 32 -13.51 12.02 0.52
N GLU A 33 -13.82 13.24 0.06
CA GLU A 33 -14.06 13.48 -1.36
C GLU A 33 -12.79 13.29 -2.19
N GLY A 34 -11.63 13.73 -1.68
CA GLY A 34 -10.33 13.42 -2.26
C GLY A 34 -10.10 11.91 -2.43
N ARG A 35 -10.44 11.12 -1.42
CA ARG A 35 -10.35 9.64 -1.47
C ARG A 35 -11.26 9.05 -2.56
N ARG A 36 -12.48 9.58 -2.74
CA ARG A 36 -13.39 9.16 -3.81
C ARG A 36 -12.85 9.50 -5.20
N ILE A 37 -12.30 10.70 -5.37
CA ILE A 37 -11.66 11.12 -6.63
C ILE A 37 -10.49 10.19 -6.96
N ALA A 38 -9.63 9.90 -5.98
CA ALA A 38 -8.52 8.98 -6.14
C ALA A 38 -8.98 7.57 -6.53
N SER A 39 -9.99 7.02 -5.86
CA SER A 39 -10.53 5.70 -6.20
C SER A 39 -11.09 5.64 -7.62
N ARG A 40 -11.83 6.67 -8.06
CA ARG A 40 -12.32 6.77 -9.44
C ARG A 40 -11.16 6.79 -10.45
N TYR A 41 -10.13 7.60 -10.19
CA TYR A 41 -8.94 7.67 -11.04
C TYR A 41 -8.18 6.35 -11.12
N LEU A 42 -7.99 5.65 -10.00
CA LEU A 42 -7.28 4.36 -9.99
C LEU A 42 -8.01 3.27 -10.78
N ASN A 43 -9.34 3.32 -10.81
CA ASN A 43 -10.14 2.35 -11.55
C ASN A 43 -10.17 2.64 -13.05
N ASN A 44 -10.33 3.92 -13.43
CA ASN A 44 -10.44 4.34 -14.83
C ASN A 44 -9.57 5.59 -15.08
N PRO A 45 -8.23 5.46 -15.19
CA PRO A 45 -7.33 6.61 -15.25
C PRO A 45 -7.43 7.42 -16.54
N ASP A 46 -7.97 6.82 -17.60
CA ASP A 46 -8.15 7.46 -18.91
C ASP A 46 -9.57 8.03 -19.10
N ASP A 47 -10.45 7.88 -18.11
CA ASP A 47 -11.78 8.51 -18.10
C ASP A 47 -11.66 10.01 -17.83
N PRO A 48 -12.12 10.90 -18.74
CA PRO A 48 -12.13 12.34 -18.51
C PRO A 48 -12.89 12.76 -17.23
N GLU A 49 -13.92 12.01 -16.85
CA GLU A 49 -14.68 12.24 -15.61
C GLU A 49 -13.94 11.74 -14.37
N ALA A 50 -12.83 11.02 -14.50
CA ALA A 50 -11.94 10.70 -13.39
C ALA A 50 -10.79 11.71 -13.22
N SER A 51 -10.76 12.77 -14.04
CA SER A 51 -9.68 13.76 -14.03
C SER A 51 -9.53 14.48 -12.69
N ILE A 52 -8.39 14.25 -12.03
CA ILE A 52 -8.02 14.90 -10.77
C ILE A 52 -7.96 16.42 -10.93
N THR A 53 -7.36 16.92 -12.02
CA THR A 53 -7.22 18.37 -12.25
C THR A 53 -8.57 19.04 -12.48
N LYS A 54 -9.52 18.38 -13.15
CA LYS A 54 -10.89 18.89 -13.34
C LYS A 54 -11.61 19.06 -12.00
N HIS A 55 -11.51 18.07 -11.11
CA HIS A 55 -12.14 18.10 -9.80
C HIS A 55 -11.52 19.17 -8.89
N LEU A 56 -10.19 19.26 -8.84
CA LEU A 56 -9.51 20.22 -7.98
C LEU A 56 -9.83 21.69 -8.31
N LYS A 57 -10.19 22.01 -9.55
CA LYS A 57 -10.61 23.36 -9.97
C LYS A 57 -11.98 23.79 -9.43
N GLN A 58 -12.78 22.86 -8.89
CA GLN A 58 -14.10 23.15 -8.34
C GLN A 58 -14.02 23.71 -6.90
N TYR A 59 -12.85 23.66 -6.29
CA TYR A 59 -12.61 24.08 -4.92
C TYR A 59 -11.74 25.35 -4.90
N ASP A 60 -11.97 26.21 -3.90
CA ASP A 60 -11.02 27.25 -3.56
C ASP A 60 -9.69 26.67 -3.05
N ARG A 61 -8.68 27.53 -2.87
CA ARG A 61 -7.32 27.09 -2.52
C ARG A 61 -7.26 26.33 -1.18
N GLU A 62 -8.05 26.74 -0.20
CA GLU A 62 -8.03 26.15 1.13
C GLU A 62 -8.66 24.76 1.10
N LYS A 63 -9.87 24.65 0.53
CA LYS A 63 -10.57 23.38 0.38
C LYS A 63 -9.84 22.41 -0.54
N ALA A 64 -9.26 22.91 -1.63
CA ALA A 64 -8.46 22.10 -2.55
C ALA A 64 -7.27 21.46 -1.84
N THR A 65 -6.68 22.10 -0.83
CA THR A 65 -5.57 21.52 -0.06
C THR A 65 -6.01 20.26 0.70
N MET A 66 -7.20 20.28 1.30
CA MET A 66 -7.75 19.13 2.02
C MET A 66 -8.15 17.99 1.08
N VAL A 67 -8.72 18.33 -0.09
CA VAL A 67 -9.04 17.35 -1.14
C VAL A 67 -7.74 16.70 -1.66
N LYS A 68 -6.70 17.49 -1.94
CA LYS A 68 -5.38 16.98 -2.36
C LYS A 68 -4.79 16.01 -1.34
N GLU A 69 -4.91 16.32 -0.05
CA GLU A 69 -4.45 15.43 1.02
C GLU A 69 -5.18 14.08 0.98
N GLY A 70 -6.51 14.09 0.78
CA GLY A 70 -7.30 12.87 0.61
C GLY A 70 -6.86 12.04 -0.60
N ILE A 71 -6.63 12.69 -1.75
CA ILE A 71 -6.15 12.02 -2.97
C ILE A 71 -4.77 11.40 -2.70
N PHE A 72 -3.86 12.20 -2.16
CA PHE A 72 -2.49 11.79 -1.86
C PHE A 72 -2.44 10.57 -0.93
N GLN A 73 -3.19 10.60 0.18
CA GLN A 73 -3.28 9.48 1.12
C GLN A 73 -3.76 8.20 0.44
N THR A 74 -4.78 8.28 -0.42
CA THR A 74 -5.26 7.12 -1.17
C THR A 74 -4.22 6.59 -2.14
N MET A 75 -3.50 7.47 -2.84
CA MET A 75 -2.45 7.07 -3.79
C MET A 75 -1.31 6.32 -3.07
N VAL A 76 -0.78 6.88 -1.98
CA VAL A 76 0.29 6.25 -1.19
C VAL A 76 -0.17 4.94 -0.55
N ALA A 77 -1.42 4.87 -0.07
CA ALA A 77 -1.99 3.65 0.48
C ALA A 77 -2.10 2.52 -0.56
N ASN A 78 -2.28 2.86 -1.84
CA ASN A 78 -2.35 1.89 -2.94
C ASN A 78 -0.98 1.44 -3.48
N ILE A 79 0.13 1.99 -2.99
CA ILE A 79 1.46 1.42 -3.24
C ILE A 79 1.66 0.25 -2.28
N SER A 80 1.56 -0.98 -2.76
CA SER A 80 1.71 -2.19 -1.95
C SER A 80 2.75 -3.14 -2.56
N ILE A 81 3.20 -4.11 -1.76
CA ILE A 81 4.04 -5.20 -2.26
C ILE A 81 3.25 -5.95 -3.34
N PRO A 82 3.79 -6.07 -4.57
CA PRO A 82 3.04 -6.63 -5.68
C PRO A 82 3.05 -8.15 -5.64
N HIS A 83 1.95 -8.73 -6.10
CA HIS A 83 1.81 -10.18 -6.23
C HIS A 83 2.28 -10.68 -7.58
N ASN A 84 2.31 -9.79 -8.59
CA ASN A 84 2.65 -10.08 -9.98
C ASN A 84 3.08 -8.79 -10.72
N GLU A 85 3.60 -8.96 -11.93
CA GLU A 85 4.09 -7.87 -12.79
C GLU A 85 3.02 -6.83 -13.12
N SER A 86 1.76 -7.25 -13.31
CA SER A 86 0.67 -6.33 -13.66
C SER A 86 0.41 -5.29 -12.56
N GLN A 87 0.68 -5.66 -11.29
CA GLN A 87 0.56 -4.73 -10.16
C GLN A 87 1.72 -3.73 -10.13
N ILE A 88 2.89 -4.07 -10.67
CA ILE A 88 4.00 -3.12 -10.83
C ILE A 88 3.63 -2.04 -11.84
N SER A 89 3.00 -2.40 -12.96
CA SER A 89 2.55 -1.43 -13.98
C SER A 89 1.51 -0.44 -13.44
N ARG A 90 0.71 -0.82 -12.41
CA ARG A 90 -0.24 0.11 -11.77
C ARG A 90 0.44 1.28 -11.05
N ILE A 91 1.73 1.16 -10.72
CA ILE A 91 2.49 2.24 -10.08
C ILE A 91 2.63 3.43 -11.03
N ASP A 92 2.66 3.20 -12.36
CA ASP A 92 2.71 4.30 -13.33
C ASP A 92 1.43 5.15 -13.27
N VAL A 93 0.27 4.53 -12.99
CA VAL A 93 -0.98 5.26 -12.76
C VAL A 93 -0.90 6.10 -11.49
N ILE A 94 -0.35 5.54 -10.42
CA ILE A 94 -0.15 6.23 -9.14
C ILE A 94 0.85 7.40 -9.30
N GLU A 95 1.95 7.20 -10.01
CA GLU A 95 2.95 8.23 -10.32
C GLU A 95 2.33 9.39 -11.10
N ARG A 96 1.53 9.09 -12.13
CA ARG A 96 0.79 10.11 -12.89
C ARG A 96 -0.08 10.96 -11.95
N ALA A 97 -0.87 10.34 -11.07
CA ALA A 97 -1.70 11.06 -10.11
C ALA A 97 -0.87 11.90 -9.12
N LEU A 98 0.17 11.33 -8.51
CA LEU A 98 1.03 12.01 -7.56
C LEU A 98 1.78 13.19 -8.19
N SER A 99 2.15 13.10 -9.47
CA SER A 99 2.80 14.20 -10.22
C SER A 99 1.91 15.44 -10.42
N LEU A 100 0.60 15.32 -10.18
CA LEU A 100 -0.34 16.44 -10.17
C LEU A 100 -0.41 17.14 -8.81
N LEU A 101 0.04 16.45 -7.75
CA LEU A 101 -0.02 16.90 -6.36
C LEU A 101 1.33 17.39 -5.85
N ILE A 102 2.44 16.82 -6.35
CA ILE A 102 3.82 17.08 -5.93
C ILE A 102 4.51 18.00 -6.92
N ASN A 103 5.20 19.02 -6.39
CA ASN A 103 5.95 19.99 -7.19
C ASN A 103 7.23 19.37 -7.78
N ASP A 104 8.03 18.66 -6.97
CA ASP A 104 9.25 18.01 -7.43
C ASP A 104 8.97 16.65 -8.10
N LYS A 105 8.52 16.73 -9.36
CA LYS A 105 8.22 15.57 -10.20
C LYS A 105 9.45 14.72 -10.50
N ARG A 106 10.66 15.30 -10.49
CA ARG A 106 11.90 14.57 -10.79
C ARG A 106 12.27 13.67 -9.62
N ALA A 107 12.22 14.19 -8.40
CA ALA A 107 12.44 13.39 -7.19
C ALA A 107 11.40 12.27 -7.07
N LEU A 108 10.11 12.57 -7.31
CA LEU A 108 9.06 11.55 -7.33
C LEU A 108 9.36 10.43 -8.34
N SER A 109 9.69 10.79 -9.58
CA SER A 109 9.97 9.79 -10.63
C SER A 109 11.20 8.93 -10.33
N HIS A 110 12.21 9.51 -9.67
CA HIS A 110 13.37 8.76 -9.19
C HIS A 110 12.98 7.69 -8.16
N ILE A 111 12.20 8.07 -7.14
CA ILE A 111 11.71 7.14 -6.11
C ILE A 111 10.84 6.05 -6.75
N VAL A 112 9.93 6.41 -7.65
CA VAL A 112 9.05 5.45 -8.33
C VAL A 112 9.85 4.46 -9.19
N LYS A 113 10.87 4.94 -9.91
CA LYS A 113 11.76 4.05 -10.68
C LYS A 113 12.47 3.03 -9.79
N GLN A 114 12.99 3.48 -8.64
CA GLN A 114 13.63 2.59 -7.65
C GLN A 114 12.62 1.59 -7.07
N LEU A 115 11.40 2.02 -6.73
CA LEU A 115 10.33 1.15 -6.26
C LEU A 115 9.97 0.07 -7.27
N LYS A 116 9.85 0.41 -8.56
CA LYS A 116 9.60 -0.58 -9.61
C LYS A 116 10.72 -1.62 -9.66
N GLN A 117 11.98 -1.21 -9.68
CA GLN A 117 13.12 -2.15 -9.68
C GLN A 117 13.12 -3.06 -8.44
N PHE A 118 12.88 -2.46 -7.27
CA PHE A 118 12.76 -3.16 -6.01
C PHE A 118 11.66 -4.22 -6.01
N PHE A 119 10.51 -3.92 -6.62
CA PHE A 119 9.41 -4.87 -6.77
C PHE A 119 9.68 -6.00 -7.75
N HIS A 120 10.39 -5.77 -8.85
CA HIS A 120 10.83 -6.87 -9.71
C HIS A 120 11.76 -7.81 -8.93
N GLN A 121 12.69 -7.26 -8.14
CA GLN A 121 13.56 -8.06 -7.27
C GLN A 121 12.76 -8.87 -6.23
N TYR A 122 11.68 -8.29 -5.67
CA TYR A 122 10.78 -9.02 -4.76
C TYR A 122 10.19 -10.27 -5.44
N LEU A 123 9.60 -10.11 -6.63
CA LEU A 123 8.98 -11.22 -7.35
C LEU A 123 9.99 -12.32 -7.69
N GLN A 124 11.21 -11.92 -8.12
CA GLN A 124 12.30 -12.86 -8.37
C GLN A 124 12.73 -13.61 -7.10
N ASN A 125 12.93 -12.89 -5.99
CA ASN A 125 13.34 -13.48 -4.72
C ASN A 125 12.27 -14.44 -4.17
N ARG A 126 10.99 -14.12 -4.41
CA ARG A 126 9.87 -14.98 -4.02
C ARG A 126 9.93 -16.34 -4.72
N GLU A 127 10.16 -16.35 -6.02
CA GLU A 127 10.34 -17.60 -6.77
C GLU A 127 11.62 -18.34 -6.35
N GLN A 128 12.72 -17.62 -6.11
CA GLN A 128 13.97 -18.21 -5.64
C GLN A 128 13.80 -18.92 -4.29
N VAL A 129 13.05 -18.33 -3.35
CA VAL A 129 12.74 -18.96 -2.05
C VAL A 129 12.03 -20.29 -2.27
N ARG A 130 11.02 -20.32 -3.15
CA ARG A 130 10.26 -21.54 -3.47
C ARG A 130 11.18 -22.60 -4.08
N GLN A 131 11.91 -22.27 -5.13
CA GLN A 131 12.81 -23.21 -5.83
C GLN A 131 13.88 -23.78 -4.90
N THR A 132 14.52 -22.92 -4.11
CA THR A 132 15.56 -23.32 -3.16
C THR A 132 14.99 -24.28 -2.10
N LEU A 133 13.77 -24.03 -1.64
CA LEU A 133 13.13 -24.91 -0.66
C LEU A 133 12.73 -26.25 -1.29
N GLU A 134 12.17 -26.24 -2.50
CA GLU A 134 11.82 -27.46 -3.24
C GLU A 134 13.06 -28.35 -3.43
N GLU A 135 14.19 -27.78 -3.87
CA GLU A 135 15.45 -28.51 -4.03
C GLU A 135 15.95 -29.15 -2.74
N ARG A 136 15.84 -28.43 -1.62
CA ARG A 136 16.21 -28.97 -0.30
C ARG A 136 15.29 -30.08 0.19
N PHE A 137 14.02 -30.06 -0.22
CA PHE A 137 13.02 -31.06 0.18
C PHE A 137 13.05 -32.33 -0.69
N LYS A 138 13.50 -32.25 -1.95
CA LYS A 138 13.57 -33.40 -2.88
C LYS A 138 14.20 -34.67 -2.28
N PRO A 139 15.35 -34.63 -1.57
CA PRO A 139 15.95 -35.84 -1.01
C PRO A 139 15.06 -36.49 0.06
N LYS A 140 14.48 -35.67 0.95
CA LYS A 140 13.61 -36.12 2.03
C LYS A 140 12.30 -36.72 1.50
N LEU A 141 11.74 -36.13 0.45
CA LEU A 141 10.55 -36.66 -0.23
C LEU A 141 10.82 -38.04 -0.83
N ARG A 142 11.94 -38.19 -1.57
CA ARG A 142 12.35 -39.47 -2.17
C ARG A 142 12.59 -40.57 -1.15
N GLU A 143 13.13 -40.22 0.01
CA GLU A 143 13.31 -41.17 1.12
C GLU A 143 11.95 -41.67 1.63
N LYS A 144 11.03 -40.74 1.89
CA LYS A 144 9.66 -41.04 2.34
C LYS A 144 8.88 -41.89 1.33
N GLU A 145 8.98 -41.59 0.04
CA GLU A 145 8.39 -42.37 -1.05
C GLU A 145 8.90 -43.82 -1.07
N ARG A 146 10.23 -44.01 -0.93
CA ARG A 146 10.85 -45.34 -0.89
C ARG A 146 10.39 -46.14 0.32
N GLU A 147 10.29 -45.52 1.49
CA GLU A 147 9.82 -46.19 2.70
C GLU A 147 8.36 -46.62 2.59
N LEU A 148 7.49 -45.75 2.09
CA LEU A 148 6.08 -46.07 1.86
C LEU A 148 5.90 -47.16 0.81
N SER A 149 6.68 -47.08 -0.28
CA SER A 149 6.62 -48.09 -1.34
C SER A 149 7.02 -49.48 -0.83
N LYS A 150 8.06 -49.55 0.02
CA LYS A 150 8.46 -50.81 0.68
C LYS A 150 7.38 -51.37 1.61
N ARG A 151 6.66 -50.51 2.33
CA ARG A 151 5.61 -50.93 3.28
C ARG A 151 4.34 -51.37 2.58
N LEU A 152 3.96 -50.71 1.49
CA LEU A 152 2.72 -50.98 0.76
C LEU A 152 2.88 -51.99 -0.38
N GLY A 153 4.12 -52.28 -0.81
CA GLY A 153 4.41 -53.18 -1.92
C GLY A 153 4.05 -52.61 -3.30
N VAL A 154 3.76 -51.31 -3.38
CA VAL A 154 3.42 -50.58 -4.61
C VAL A 154 4.24 -49.31 -4.69
N GLU A 155 4.49 -48.80 -5.90
CA GLU A 155 5.18 -47.52 -6.07
C GLU A 155 4.30 -46.37 -5.56
N VAL A 156 4.86 -45.54 -4.67
CA VAL A 156 4.22 -44.34 -4.12
C VAL A 156 4.97 -43.11 -4.61
N GLN A 157 4.25 -42.19 -5.24
CA GLN A 157 4.75 -40.85 -5.58
C GLN A 157 3.99 -39.82 -4.75
N LEU A 158 4.74 -38.96 -4.06
CA LEU A 158 4.18 -37.92 -3.21
C LEU A 158 4.31 -36.57 -3.91
N ASP A 159 3.27 -35.76 -3.80
CA ASP A 159 3.31 -34.37 -4.23
C ASP A 159 3.89 -33.50 -3.10
N ILE A 160 4.98 -32.79 -3.40
CA ILE A 160 5.65 -31.89 -2.46
C ILE A 160 4.71 -30.81 -1.92
N SER A 161 3.72 -30.36 -2.70
CA SER A 161 2.78 -29.35 -2.23
C SER A 161 1.82 -29.88 -1.16
N GLN A 162 1.67 -31.21 -1.05
CA GLN A 162 0.84 -31.87 -0.04
C GLN A 162 1.61 -32.14 1.26
N GLU A 163 2.92 -31.91 1.28
CA GLU A 163 3.74 -32.09 2.48
C GLU A 163 3.55 -30.92 3.46
N PRO A 164 2.96 -31.15 4.65
CA PRO A 164 2.64 -30.05 5.59
C PRO A 164 3.89 -29.28 6.04
N GLU A 165 5.02 -29.99 6.18
CA GLU A 165 6.29 -29.39 6.56
C GLU A 165 6.83 -28.44 5.47
N PHE A 166 6.68 -28.81 4.20
CA PHE A 166 7.08 -27.95 3.08
C PHE A 166 6.22 -26.68 3.05
N ALA A 167 4.90 -26.82 3.14
CA ALA A 167 3.97 -25.70 3.14
C ALA A 167 4.23 -24.73 4.31
N ALA A 168 4.50 -25.26 5.51
CA ALA A 168 4.82 -24.46 6.69
C ALA A 168 6.14 -23.68 6.52
N ASN A 169 7.21 -24.34 6.06
CA ASN A 169 8.50 -23.70 5.82
C ASN A 169 8.43 -22.65 4.70
N LEU A 170 7.70 -22.94 3.62
CA LEU A 170 7.51 -22.00 2.53
C LEU A 170 6.82 -20.74 3.03
N LYS A 171 5.67 -20.90 3.72
CA LYS A 171 4.94 -19.78 4.32
C LYS A 171 5.83 -18.95 5.24
N GLN A 172 6.60 -19.59 6.13
CA GLN A 172 7.47 -18.86 7.05
C GLN A 172 8.55 -18.04 6.32
N ASN A 173 9.19 -18.61 5.29
CA ASN A 173 10.20 -17.90 4.52
C ASN A 173 9.60 -16.75 3.69
N LEU A 174 8.41 -16.94 3.13
CA LEU A 174 7.70 -15.90 2.38
C LEU A 174 7.27 -14.72 3.27
N VAL A 175 6.76 -14.99 4.48
CA VAL A 175 6.42 -13.93 5.45
C VAL A 175 7.66 -13.12 5.82
N LYS A 176 8.78 -13.78 6.16
CA LYS A 176 10.04 -13.09 6.48
C LYS A 176 10.57 -12.27 5.30
N LEU A 177 10.38 -12.75 4.07
CA LEU A 177 10.73 -12.01 2.87
C LEU A 177 9.86 -10.76 2.74
N GLU A 178 8.54 -10.91 2.87
CA GLU A 178 7.59 -9.80 2.75
C GLU A 178 7.82 -8.73 3.82
N GLU A 179 8.05 -9.11 5.08
CA GLU A 179 8.35 -8.18 6.18
C GLU A 179 9.54 -7.26 5.86
N ARG A 180 10.66 -7.83 5.41
CA ARG A 180 11.86 -7.07 5.02
C ARG A 180 11.56 -6.09 3.89
N TYR A 181 10.73 -6.50 2.93
CA TYR A 181 10.39 -5.64 1.81
C TYR A 181 9.41 -4.54 2.20
N GLN A 182 8.49 -4.83 3.13
CA GLN A 182 7.52 -3.88 3.66
C GLN A 182 8.20 -2.73 4.41
N GLU A 183 9.29 -3.00 5.14
CA GLU A 183 10.07 -1.96 5.81
C GLU A 183 10.64 -0.92 4.83
N VAL A 184 11.28 -1.39 3.75
CA VAL A 184 11.84 -0.50 2.72
C VAL A 184 10.74 0.25 1.97
N LEU A 185 9.61 -0.41 1.68
CA LEU A 185 8.45 0.24 1.09
C LEU A 185 7.92 1.38 1.98
N ASN A 186 7.85 1.17 3.30
CA ASN A 186 7.40 2.21 4.23
C ASN A 186 8.34 3.43 4.23
N GLN A 187 9.65 3.20 4.08
CA GLN A 187 10.63 4.30 3.95
C GLN A 187 10.39 5.10 2.66
N ALA A 188 10.22 4.44 1.52
CA ALA A 188 9.93 5.11 0.25
C ALA A 188 8.60 5.89 0.30
N LYS A 189 7.55 5.34 0.95
CA LYS A 189 6.30 6.08 1.20
C LYS A 189 6.53 7.34 2.03
N THR A 190 7.35 7.25 3.07
CA THR A 190 7.71 8.40 3.91
C THR A 190 8.46 9.47 3.11
N GLU A 191 9.32 9.09 2.17
CA GLU A 191 9.99 10.05 1.27
C GLU A 191 9.00 10.74 0.33
N ILE A 192 8.06 10.01 -0.25
CA ILE A 192 6.98 10.57 -1.08
C ILE A 192 6.11 11.54 -0.25
N GLU A 193 5.83 11.22 1.02
CA GLU A 193 5.14 12.11 1.95
C GLU A 193 5.89 13.41 2.22
N LYS A 194 7.22 13.36 2.34
CA LYS A 194 8.06 14.57 2.48
C LYS A 194 7.96 15.45 1.23
N LEU A 195 8.00 14.85 0.04
CA LEU A 195 7.85 15.58 -1.23
C LEU A 195 6.47 16.26 -1.37
N PHE A 196 5.42 15.66 -0.82
CA PHE A 196 4.08 16.26 -0.83
C PHE A 196 3.92 17.45 0.13
N LYS A 197 4.64 17.43 1.25
CA LYS A 197 4.60 18.50 2.25
C LYS A 197 5.55 19.68 1.93
N ALA A 198 6.42 19.52 0.95
CA ALA A 198 7.41 20.52 0.51
C ALA A 198 6.82 21.53 -0.48
#